data_AF-A0AAP5D4J4-F1
#
_entry.id   AF-A0AAP5D4J4-F1
#
_cell.length_a   1.000
_cell.length_b   1.000
_cell.length_c   1.000
_cell.angle_alpha   90.00
_cell.angle_beta   90.00
_cell.angle_gamma   90.00
#
_symmetry.space_group_name_H-M   'P 1'
#
loop_
_entity.id
_entity.type
_entity.pdbx_description
1 polymer ?
#
loop_
_entity_poly.entity_id
_entity_poly.type
_entity_poly.pdbx_seq_one_letter_code
_entity_poly.pdbx_strand_id
1 'polypeptide(L)'
;MHALRRPSVRSPLPTPGSVSSFALVVGLALAGMSGGLAGPPNVDPGPPAPLVRIEVADSSISIPDILPSGLVRLRLVDHGRRAQRIVLTRLRPRQSATAYLRGAQRWLAGGDFGLWGVDPGTPGMVAPGDSTDVLVQLHPGHYVMARWSNRTDGSVRIRMATKVTFEVLAPPTGVPPAAAPEPDLSVRMTDDAYRFSGSLTPGHHVLRIANYGFHEHDFELVRLLDGHTPAEARSWLGGGMQGPAPVKFVGGLVAVSPGLAGYLDVTLEPGHYLAVCLVPAGADRRPRVDQGMLASIRVPLAGDVPANGPR
;
A
#
# COMPACT_ATOMS: atom_id res chain seq x y z
N MET A 1 59.52 -4.71 22.81
CA MET A 1 60.18 -4.00 21.70
C MET A 1 59.20 -3.83 20.53
N HIS A 2 59.05 -2.57 20.10
CA HIS A 2 58.37 -2.04 18.89
C HIS A 2 56.91 -2.40 18.57
N ALA A 3 56.01 -1.55 19.09
CA ALA A 3 54.74 -1.21 18.45
C ALA A 3 54.99 -0.28 17.24
N LEU A 4 54.47 -0.64 16.07
CA LEU A 4 54.52 0.16 14.84
C LEU A 4 53.29 1.08 14.77
N ARG A 5 53.52 2.38 14.98
CA ARG A 5 52.55 3.47 14.74
C ARG A 5 52.32 3.64 13.23
N ARG A 6 51.06 3.67 12.79
CA ARG A 6 50.67 4.17 11.46
C ARG A 6 50.54 5.70 11.50
N PRO A 7 51.00 6.45 10.48
CA PRO A 7 50.86 7.90 10.43
C PRO A 7 49.44 8.30 10.04
N SER A 8 48.90 9.31 10.73
CA SER A 8 47.64 9.98 10.41
C SER A 8 47.86 11.00 9.29
N VAL A 9 47.23 10.79 8.14
CA VAL A 9 47.16 11.79 7.07
C VAL A 9 46.01 12.75 7.40
N ARG A 10 46.36 13.98 7.78
CA ARG A 10 45.41 15.10 7.90
C ARG A 10 45.24 15.75 6.52
N SER A 11 44.02 15.75 6.00
CA SER A 11 43.65 16.56 4.84
C SER A 11 43.59 18.04 5.23
N PRO A 12 44.14 18.98 4.43
CA PRO A 12 43.99 20.40 4.69
C PRO A 12 42.59 20.90 4.30
N LEU A 13 42.02 21.76 5.15
CA LEU A 13 40.82 22.54 4.88
C LEU A 13 41.09 23.56 3.75
N PRO A 14 40.13 23.80 2.83
CA PRO A 14 40.27 24.84 1.82
C PRO A 14 40.11 26.25 2.44
N THR A 15 41.06 27.13 2.12
CA THR A 15 41.03 28.58 2.42
C THR A 15 40.01 29.31 1.54
N PRO A 16 39.33 30.36 2.03
CA PRO A 16 38.44 31.17 1.22
C PRO A 16 39.26 32.08 0.28
N GLY A 17 39.23 31.78 -1.01
CA GLY A 17 39.79 32.63 -2.05
C GLY A 17 38.83 33.77 -2.40
N SER A 18 39.33 35.00 -2.36
CA SER A 18 38.64 36.21 -2.79
C SER A 18 38.31 36.13 -4.29
N VAL A 19 37.06 36.40 -4.66
CA VAL A 19 36.69 36.69 -6.04
C VAL A 19 36.42 38.18 -6.14
N SER A 20 37.29 38.88 -6.87
CA SER A 20 37.21 40.30 -7.18
C SER A 20 35.91 40.64 -7.91
N SER A 21 35.23 41.65 -7.39
CA SER A 21 34.09 42.32 -8.03
C SER A 21 34.54 43.01 -9.32
N PHE A 22 34.07 42.54 -10.47
CA PHE A 22 34.00 43.34 -11.69
C PHE A 22 32.58 43.88 -11.80
N ALA A 23 32.40 45.16 -11.47
CA ALA A 23 31.17 45.90 -11.72
C ALA A 23 31.12 46.30 -13.19
N LEU A 24 30.30 45.61 -13.99
CA LEU A 24 29.91 46.08 -15.31
C LEU A 24 28.62 46.91 -15.15
N VAL A 25 28.76 48.23 -15.22
CA VAL A 25 27.62 49.15 -15.30
C VAL A 25 27.10 49.13 -16.75
N VAL A 26 26.03 48.37 -16.99
CA VAL A 26 25.22 48.50 -18.20
C VAL A 26 24.00 49.33 -17.83
N GLY A 27 23.99 50.59 -18.26
CA GLY A 27 22.80 51.43 -18.22
C GLY A 27 21.81 50.96 -19.27
N LEU A 28 20.74 50.29 -18.86
CA LEU A 28 19.62 49.93 -19.73
C LEU A 28 18.41 50.79 -19.37
N ALA A 29 17.90 51.52 -20.36
CA ALA A 29 16.73 52.37 -20.26
C ALA A 29 15.49 51.56 -19.88
N LEU A 30 14.76 52.05 -18.87
CA LEU A 30 13.44 51.56 -18.49
C LEU A 30 12.41 51.97 -19.55
N ALA A 31 12.12 51.06 -20.48
CA ALA A 31 10.87 51.05 -21.22
C ALA A 31 9.87 50.20 -20.43
N GLY A 32 8.82 50.85 -19.91
CA GLY A 32 7.75 50.18 -19.18
C GLY A 32 7.00 49.19 -20.06
N MET A 33 7.18 47.90 -19.79
CA MET A 33 6.26 46.86 -20.23
C MET A 33 5.66 46.22 -18.99
N SER A 34 4.37 46.42 -18.81
CA SER A 34 3.53 45.73 -17.83
C SER A 34 3.42 44.26 -18.26
N GLY A 35 4.50 43.50 -18.06
CA GLY A 35 4.50 42.05 -18.21
C GLY A 35 3.73 41.46 -17.04
N GLY A 36 2.47 41.09 -17.26
CA GLY A 36 1.74 40.26 -16.32
C GLY A 36 2.57 39.00 -16.06
N LEU A 37 2.89 38.74 -14.79
CA LEU A 37 3.42 37.46 -14.36
C LEU A 37 2.40 36.40 -14.77
N ALA A 38 2.66 35.68 -15.85
CA ALA A 38 1.93 34.48 -16.17
C ALA A 38 2.10 33.55 -14.96
N GLY A 39 1.00 33.26 -14.27
CA GLY A 39 1.00 32.24 -13.23
C GLY A 39 1.53 30.92 -13.79
N PRO A 40 1.98 29.99 -12.92
CA PRO A 40 2.36 28.66 -13.39
C PRO A 40 1.24 28.10 -14.28
N PRO A 41 1.58 27.45 -15.41
CA PRO A 41 0.58 26.93 -16.32
C PRO A 41 -0.40 26.06 -15.53
N ASN A 42 -1.70 26.35 -15.70
CA ASN A 42 -2.77 25.53 -15.15
C ASN A 42 -2.62 24.15 -15.81
N VAL A 43 -2.03 23.20 -15.10
CA VAL A 43 -2.00 21.82 -15.55
C VAL A 43 -3.40 21.29 -15.28
N ASP A 44 -4.18 21.09 -16.34
CA ASP A 44 -5.48 20.44 -16.20
C ASP A 44 -5.29 19.13 -15.42
N PRO A 45 -6.02 18.92 -14.32
CA PRO A 45 -5.95 17.65 -13.61
C PRO A 45 -6.34 16.55 -14.61
N GLY A 46 -5.44 15.57 -14.78
CA GLY A 46 -5.68 14.44 -15.67
C GLY A 46 -7.02 13.75 -15.36
N PRO A 47 -7.54 12.93 -16.28
CA PRO A 47 -8.83 12.26 -16.09
C PRO A 47 -8.84 11.43 -14.80
N PRO A 48 -10.01 11.22 -14.18
CA PRO A 48 -10.12 10.34 -13.02
C PRO A 48 -9.70 8.92 -13.39
N ALA A 49 -9.10 8.21 -12.43
CA ALA A 49 -8.72 6.81 -12.62
C ALA A 49 -9.95 5.94 -12.97
N PRO A 50 -9.85 5.03 -13.96
CA PRO A 50 -10.93 4.12 -14.29
C PRO A 50 -11.28 3.23 -13.08
N LEU A 51 -12.58 3.02 -12.87
CA LEU A 51 -13.10 2.17 -11.81
C LEU A 51 -13.27 0.73 -12.31
N VAL A 52 -12.66 -0.22 -11.59
CA VAL A 52 -12.84 -1.66 -11.79
C VAL A 52 -13.42 -2.25 -10.52
N ARG A 53 -14.54 -2.99 -10.66
CA ARG A 53 -15.17 -3.69 -9.55
C ARG A 53 -14.66 -5.12 -9.44
N ILE A 54 -14.40 -5.54 -8.21
CA ILE A 54 -14.04 -6.90 -7.81
C ILE A 54 -15.17 -7.38 -6.91
N GLU A 55 -16.04 -8.24 -7.44
CA GLU A 55 -17.16 -8.79 -6.70
C GLU A 55 -16.72 -10.11 -6.07
N VAL A 56 -16.79 -10.23 -4.75
CA VAL A 56 -16.33 -11.42 -4.03
C VAL A 56 -17.48 -12.05 -3.26
N ALA A 57 -17.57 -13.37 -3.28
CA ALA A 57 -18.51 -14.16 -2.48
C ALA A 57 -17.82 -15.43 -1.98
N ASP A 58 -18.47 -16.21 -1.11
CA ASP A 58 -17.87 -17.40 -0.49
C ASP A 58 -17.21 -18.38 -1.48
N SER A 59 -17.79 -18.53 -2.68
CA SER A 59 -17.33 -19.48 -3.71
C SER A 59 -16.91 -18.82 -5.02
N SER A 60 -17.06 -17.51 -5.19
CA SER A 60 -16.76 -16.80 -6.44
C SER A 60 -15.95 -15.54 -6.23
N ILE A 61 -15.24 -15.15 -7.27
CA ILE A 61 -14.56 -13.86 -7.43
C ILE A 61 -14.79 -13.47 -8.90
N SER A 62 -15.29 -12.27 -9.14
CA SER A 62 -15.56 -11.73 -10.47
C SER A 62 -14.82 -10.40 -10.67
N ILE A 63 -14.24 -10.25 -11.87
CA ILE A 63 -13.53 -9.05 -12.34
C ILE A 63 -13.63 -9.04 -13.89
N PRO A 64 -13.56 -7.90 -14.59
CA PRO A 64 -13.46 -7.87 -16.05
C PRO A 64 -12.27 -8.67 -16.61
N ASP A 65 -12.38 -9.22 -17.82
CA ASP A 65 -11.28 -9.97 -18.47
C ASP A 65 -10.09 -9.08 -18.83
N ILE A 66 -10.38 -7.82 -19.14
CA ILE A 66 -9.42 -6.85 -19.63
C ILE A 66 -9.54 -5.60 -18.78
N LEU A 67 -8.42 -5.18 -18.20
CA LEU A 67 -8.30 -3.95 -17.43
C LEU A 67 -7.36 -2.97 -18.16
N PRO A 68 -7.56 -1.66 -18.00
CA PRO A 68 -6.56 -0.68 -18.41
C PRO A 68 -5.33 -0.76 -17.51
N SER A 69 -4.14 -0.52 -18.06
CA SER A 69 -2.96 -0.17 -17.26
C SER A 69 -2.99 1.30 -16.85
N GLY A 70 -2.10 1.68 -15.94
CA GLY A 70 -2.09 3.01 -15.34
C GLY A 70 -2.55 2.95 -13.88
N LEU A 71 -2.86 4.12 -13.34
CA LEU A 71 -3.53 4.21 -12.05
C LEU A 71 -5.00 3.80 -12.23
N VAL A 72 -5.42 2.76 -11.51
CA VAL A 72 -6.76 2.19 -11.59
C VAL A 72 -7.38 2.18 -10.19
N ARG A 73 -8.64 2.61 -10.10
CA ARG A 73 -9.42 2.45 -8.88
C ARG A 73 -10.03 1.05 -8.84
N LEU A 74 -9.58 0.23 -7.89
CA LEU A 74 -10.15 -1.08 -7.61
C LEU A 74 -11.15 -0.95 -6.47
N ARG A 75 -12.41 -1.29 -6.73
CA ARG A 75 -13.45 -1.40 -5.70
C ARG A 75 -13.73 -2.86 -5.41
N LEU A 76 -13.46 -3.32 -4.21
CA LEU A 76 -13.92 -4.62 -3.73
C LEU A 76 -15.30 -4.48 -3.10
N VAL A 77 -16.21 -5.39 -3.45
CA VAL A 77 -17.53 -5.52 -2.83
C VAL A 77 -17.66 -6.94 -2.31
N ASP A 78 -17.84 -7.09 -1.00
CA ASP A 78 -17.86 -8.40 -0.32
C ASP A 78 -19.29 -8.87 -0.06
N HIS A 79 -19.75 -9.84 -0.86
CA HIS A 79 -21.04 -10.52 -0.70
C HIS A 79 -20.90 -11.83 0.11
N GLY A 80 -19.71 -12.11 0.64
CA GLY A 80 -19.42 -13.29 1.44
C GLY A 80 -20.00 -13.19 2.85
N ARG A 81 -19.97 -14.32 3.57
CA ARG A 81 -20.37 -14.37 4.99
C ARG A 81 -19.23 -14.08 5.95
N ARG A 82 -18.01 -13.97 5.44
CA ARG A 82 -16.78 -13.68 6.19
C ARG A 82 -15.91 -12.79 5.32
N ALA A 83 -15.18 -11.88 5.95
CA ALA A 83 -14.18 -11.04 5.31
C ALA A 83 -13.21 -11.85 4.42
N GLN A 84 -12.95 -11.37 3.21
CA GLN A 84 -12.21 -12.12 2.20
C GLN A 84 -10.96 -11.38 1.68
N ARG A 85 -9.77 -11.91 1.96
CA ARG A 85 -8.50 -11.38 1.42
C ARG A 85 -8.25 -11.89 0.01
N ILE A 86 -8.30 -11.00 -0.97
CA ILE A 86 -8.03 -11.28 -2.39
C ILE A 86 -6.69 -10.69 -2.78
N VAL A 87 -5.85 -11.49 -3.43
CA VAL A 87 -4.54 -11.08 -3.95
C VAL A 87 -4.56 -11.16 -5.47
N LEU A 88 -4.07 -10.09 -6.11
CA LEU A 88 -3.84 -9.99 -7.54
C LEU A 88 -2.34 -10.02 -7.76
N THR A 89 -1.84 -10.94 -8.57
CA THR A 89 -0.40 -11.06 -8.85
C THR A 89 -0.17 -10.89 -10.34
N ARG A 90 0.63 -9.88 -10.72
CA ARG A 90 1.13 -9.76 -12.10
C ARG A 90 2.17 -10.83 -12.34
N LEU A 91 1.91 -11.77 -13.23
CA LEU A 91 2.86 -12.82 -13.57
C LEU A 91 4.08 -12.24 -14.28
N ARG A 92 5.27 -12.77 -13.94
CA ARG A 92 6.49 -12.48 -14.72
C ARG A 92 6.33 -12.96 -16.17
N PRO A 93 7.08 -12.37 -17.12
CA PRO A 93 7.10 -12.87 -18.49
C PRO A 93 7.35 -14.39 -18.54
N ARG A 94 6.57 -15.09 -19.36
CA ARG A 94 6.62 -16.57 -19.55
C ARG A 94 6.16 -17.41 -18.36
N GLN A 95 5.69 -16.81 -17.25
CA GLN A 95 4.97 -17.55 -16.22
C GLN A 95 3.52 -17.76 -16.62
N SER A 96 2.93 -18.87 -16.18
CA SER A 96 1.51 -19.18 -16.38
C SER A 96 0.78 -19.30 -15.06
N ALA A 97 -0.55 -19.17 -15.10
CA ALA A 97 -1.39 -19.40 -13.93
C ALA A 97 -1.14 -20.80 -13.33
N THR A 98 -1.03 -21.84 -14.17
CA THR A 98 -0.74 -23.19 -13.70
C THR A 98 0.64 -23.29 -13.02
N ALA A 99 1.65 -22.58 -13.52
CA ALA A 99 2.96 -22.54 -12.88
C ALA A 99 2.90 -21.87 -11.50
N TYR A 100 2.20 -20.73 -11.40
CA TYR A 100 1.91 -20.05 -10.15
C TYR A 100 1.19 -20.98 -9.15
N LEU A 101 0.16 -21.70 -9.58
CA LEU A 101 -0.57 -22.65 -8.74
C LEU A 101 0.31 -23.77 -8.20
N ARG A 102 1.14 -24.36 -9.05
CA ARG A 102 2.09 -25.39 -8.61
C ARG A 102 3.11 -24.83 -7.64
N GLY A 103 3.56 -23.59 -7.85
CA GLY A 103 4.40 -22.85 -6.92
C GLY A 103 3.75 -22.67 -5.56
N ALA A 104 2.52 -22.17 -5.55
CA ALA A 104 1.70 -22.03 -4.35
C ALA A 104 1.52 -23.37 -3.62
N GLN A 105 1.23 -24.46 -4.32
CA GLN A 105 1.10 -25.79 -3.72
C GLN A 105 2.42 -26.30 -3.11
N ARG A 106 3.54 -26.15 -3.83
CA ARG A 106 4.87 -26.52 -3.31
C ARG A 106 5.23 -25.71 -2.08
N TRP A 107 4.93 -24.42 -2.11
CA TRP A 107 5.12 -23.58 -0.94
C TRP A 107 4.28 -24.11 0.20
N LEU A 108 2.96 -24.27 0.05
CA LEU A 108 2.12 -24.82 1.11
C LEU A 108 2.65 -26.15 1.69
N ALA A 109 3.31 -26.99 0.89
CA ALA A 109 3.97 -28.23 1.32
C ALA A 109 5.35 -28.08 2.00
N GLY A 110 5.81 -26.86 2.31
CA GLY A 110 7.09 -26.61 2.99
C GLY A 110 8.20 -26.12 2.06
N GLY A 111 7.97 -26.09 0.74
CA GLY A 111 8.95 -25.65 -0.25
C GLY A 111 9.07 -24.13 -0.39
N ASP A 112 9.92 -23.70 -1.31
CA ASP A 112 10.01 -22.29 -1.73
C ASP A 112 8.75 -21.91 -2.52
N PHE A 113 8.23 -20.71 -2.23
CA PHE A 113 7.21 -20.11 -3.07
C PHE A 113 7.84 -19.86 -4.44
N GLY A 114 9.01 -19.23 -4.54
CA GLY A 114 9.58 -18.78 -5.80
C GLY A 114 9.06 -17.40 -6.21
N LEU A 115 9.82 -16.70 -7.06
CA LEU A 115 9.47 -15.36 -7.56
C LEU A 115 8.58 -15.46 -8.80
N TRP A 116 7.25 -15.54 -8.61
CA TRP A 116 6.29 -15.70 -9.72
C TRP A 116 5.84 -14.40 -10.37
N GLY A 117 5.91 -13.30 -9.63
CA GLY A 117 5.21 -12.09 -10.05
C GLY A 117 5.50 -10.88 -9.18
N VAL A 118 4.65 -9.90 -9.36
CA VAL A 118 4.64 -8.64 -8.63
C VAL A 118 3.20 -8.39 -8.20
N ASP A 119 2.99 -8.21 -6.91
CA ASP A 119 1.70 -7.90 -6.31
C ASP A 119 1.59 -6.38 -6.20
N PRO A 120 0.73 -5.72 -7.01
CA PRO A 120 0.68 -4.26 -7.09
C PRO A 120 -0.04 -3.61 -5.90
N GLY A 121 -0.61 -4.40 -5.00
CA GLY A 121 -1.60 -3.99 -4.02
C GLY A 121 -3.02 -4.31 -4.48
N THR A 122 -3.86 -4.71 -3.52
CA THR A 122 -5.28 -4.98 -3.70
C THR A 122 -6.09 -4.34 -2.57
N PRO A 123 -7.41 -4.11 -2.77
CA PRO A 123 -8.25 -3.68 -1.66
C PRO A 123 -8.20 -4.70 -0.51
N GLY A 124 -8.03 -4.20 0.71
CA GLY A 124 -8.04 -4.98 1.94
C GLY A 124 -9.42 -5.57 2.26
N MET A 125 -9.50 -6.34 3.33
CA MET A 125 -10.76 -6.92 3.76
C MET A 125 -11.73 -5.86 4.27
N VAL A 126 -13.02 -6.12 4.09
CA VAL A 126 -14.11 -5.36 4.69
C VAL A 126 -15.06 -6.30 5.41
N ALA A 127 -15.95 -5.75 6.22
CA ALA A 127 -17.03 -6.55 6.78
C ALA A 127 -17.92 -7.14 5.68
N PRO A 128 -18.53 -8.32 5.90
CA PRO A 128 -19.57 -8.86 5.02
C PRO A 128 -20.63 -7.82 4.65
N GLY A 129 -20.89 -7.67 3.35
CA GLY A 129 -21.84 -6.70 2.79
C GLY A 129 -21.27 -5.30 2.53
N ASP A 130 -20.06 -4.99 2.98
CA ASP A 130 -19.42 -3.68 2.78
C ASP A 130 -18.55 -3.67 1.50
N SER A 131 -17.96 -2.51 1.23
CA SER A 131 -17.04 -2.29 0.11
C SER A 131 -15.87 -1.38 0.49
N THR A 132 -14.77 -1.47 -0.24
CA THR A 132 -13.60 -0.59 -0.07
C THR A 132 -12.96 -0.28 -1.43
N ASP A 133 -12.33 0.89 -1.52
CA ASP A 133 -11.67 1.38 -2.71
C ASP A 133 -10.17 1.59 -2.45
N VAL A 134 -9.36 1.13 -3.40
CA VAL A 134 -7.95 1.54 -3.50
C VAL A 134 -7.63 2.02 -4.90
N LEU A 135 -6.64 2.89 -5.03
CA LEU A 135 -6.03 3.23 -6.30
C LEU A 135 -4.63 2.64 -6.36
N VAL A 136 -4.36 1.84 -7.38
CA VAL A 136 -3.07 1.15 -7.56
C VAL A 136 -2.57 1.30 -8.99
N GLN A 137 -1.24 1.25 -9.14
CA GLN A 137 -0.61 1.29 -10.45
C GLN A 137 -0.57 -0.12 -11.06
N LEU A 138 -1.41 -0.37 -12.07
CA LEU A 138 -1.38 -1.61 -12.83
C LEU A 138 -0.48 -1.47 -14.05
N HIS A 139 0.43 -2.43 -14.22
CA HIS A 139 1.31 -2.51 -15.39
C HIS A 139 0.78 -3.55 -16.39
N PRO A 140 1.00 -3.38 -17.71
CA PRO A 140 0.55 -4.34 -18.71
C PRO A 140 1.06 -5.77 -18.43
N GLY A 141 0.22 -6.78 -18.65
CA GLY A 141 0.59 -8.18 -18.49
C GLY A 141 -0.57 -9.08 -18.08
N HIS A 142 -0.26 -10.36 -17.83
CA HIS A 142 -1.21 -11.35 -17.35
C HIS A 142 -1.20 -11.41 -15.83
N TYR A 143 -2.39 -11.45 -15.24
CA TYR A 143 -2.56 -11.49 -13.80
C TYR A 143 -3.26 -12.77 -13.38
N VAL A 144 -2.95 -13.22 -12.17
CA VAL A 144 -3.70 -14.24 -11.46
C VAL A 144 -4.38 -13.66 -10.24
N MET A 145 -5.49 -14.28 -9.84
CA MET A 145 -6.21 -13.92 -8.62
C MET A 145 -6.40 -15.12 -7.72
N ALA A 146 -6.18 -14.92 -6.43
CA ALA A 146 -6.42 -15.97 -5.44
C ALA A 146 -6.95 -15.38 -4.14
N ARG A 147 -7.77 -16.18 -3.46
CA ARG A 147 -8.17 -15.92 -2.07
C ARG A 147 -7.13 -16.53 -1.14
N TRP A 148 -6.57 -15.72 -0.27
CA TRP A 148 -5.59 -16.13 0.73
C TRP A 148 -6.22 -16.13 2.12
N SER A 149 -5.99 -17.18 2.91
CA SER A 149 -6.49 -17.26 4.29
C SER A 149 -5.49 -17.95 5.20
N ASN A 150 -5.21 -17.34 6.35
CA ASN A 150 -4.39 -17.93 7.40
C ASN A 150 -5.25 -18.91 8.23
N ARG A 151 -4.64 -19.99 8.73
CA ARG A 151 -5.32 -21.02 9.52
C ARG A 151 -4.74 -21.09 10.94
N THR A 152 -5.51 -21.72 11.83
CA THR A 152 -5.14 -21.91 13.26
C THR A 152 -3.87 -22.73 13.46
N ASP A 153 -3.53 -23.60 12.52
CA ASP A 153 -2.33 -24.44 12.54
C ASP A 153 -1.09 -23.71 11.98
N GLY A 154 -1.19 -22.40 11.72
CA GLY A 154 -0.14 -21.58 11.10
C GLY A 154 -0.03 -21.78 9.58
N SER A 155 -0.75 -22.74 9.01
CA SER A 155 -0.74 -22.95 7.56
C SER A 155 -1.57 -21.90 6.84
N VAL A 156 -1.27 -21.75 5.56
CA VAL A 156 -1.99 -20.84 4.66
C VAL A 156 -2.85 -21.67 3.75
N ARG A 157 -4.02 -21.17 3.40
CA ARG A 157 -4.89 -21.77 2.40
C ARG A 157 -5.13 -20.79 1.29
N ILE A 158 -4.73 -21.20 0.08
CA ILE A 158 -4.93 -20.48 -1.16
C ILE A 158 -6.08 -21.16 -1.90
N ARG A 159 -7.16 -20.42 -2.12
CA ARG A 159 -8.29 -20.89 -2.93
C ARG A 159 -8.35 -20.06 -4.20
N MET A 160 -8.41 -20.76 -5.32
CA MET A 160 -8.52 -20.08 -6.59
C MET A 160 -9.90 -19.48 -6.76
N ALA A 161 -9.91 -18.30 -7.37
CA ALA A 161 -11.10 -17.71 -7.94
C ALA A 161 -11.68 -18.66 -9.00
N THR A 162 -13.01 -18.67 -9.15
CA THR A 162 -13.69 -19.34 -10.28
C THR A 162 -13.11 -18.86 -11.61
N LYS A 163 -12.75 -17.57 -11.68
CA LYS A 163 -11.96 -16.96 -12.74
C LYS A 163 -10.53 -16.73 -12.26
N VAL A 164 -9.59 -17.49 -12.80
CA VAL A 164 -8.19 -17.49 -12.31
C VAL A 164 -7.36 -16.33 -12.84
N THR A 165 -7.67 -15.82 -14.05
CA THR A 165 -6.82 -14.85 -14.76
C THR A 165 -7.59 -13.68 -15.36
N PHE A 166 -6.88 -12.58 -15.57
CA PHE A 166 -7.29 -11.44 -16.40
C PHE A 166 -6.04 -10.79 -17.03
N GLU A 167 -6.24 -9.90 -17.99
CA GLU A 167 -5.18 -9.17 -18.67
C GLU A 167 -5.25 -7.68 -18.38
N VAL A 168 -4.09 -7.06 -18.23
CA VAL A 168 -3.95 -5.61 -18.21
C VAL A 168 -3.28 -5.20 -19.51
N LEU A 169 -3.96 -4.36 -20.30
CA LEU A 169 -3.46 -3.92 -21.59
C LEU A 169 -2.74 -2.56 -21.48
N ALA A 170 -1.81 -2.31 -22.40
CA ALA A 170 -1.19 -1.01 -22.57
C ALA A 170 -2.25 0.08 -22.77
N PRO A 171 -2.02 1.31 -22.28
CA PRO A 171 -2.99 2.37 -22.48
C PRO A 171 -3.07 2.71 -23.97
N PRO A 172 -4.25 3.12 -24.49
CA PRO A 172 -4.34 3.61 -25.85
C PRO A 172 -3.40 4.80 -26.06
N THR A 173 -2.78 4.88 -27.24
CA THR A 173 -1.91 6.01 -27.60
C THR A 173 -2.70 7.31 -27.58
N GLY A 174 -2.17 8.35 -26.95
CA GLY A 174 -2.80 9.68 -26.89
C GLY A 174 -3.77 9.90 -25.74
N VAL A 175 -4.01 8.90 -24.88
CA VAL A 175 -4.77 9.07 -23.64
C VAL A 175 -3.80 9.49 -22.52
N PRO A 176 -4.01 10.67 -21.88
CA PRO A 176 -3.18 11.08 -20.75
C PRO A 176 -3.36 10.13 -19.56
N PRO A 177 -2.31 9.91 -18.74
CA PRO A 177 -2.43 9.09 -17.55
C PRO A 177 -3.36 9.75 -16.53
N ALA A 178 -4.09 8.92 -15.78
CA ALA A 178 -4.89 9.41 -14.65
C ALA A 178 -3.99 10.05 -13.60
N ALA A 179 -4.42 11.18 -13.04
CA ALA A 179 -3.69 11.87 -11.98
C ALA A 179 -3.80 11.09 -10.66
N ALA A 180 -2.68 10.98 -9.94
CA ALA A 180 -2.71 10.49 -8.58
C ALA A 180 -3.41 11.51 -7.67
N PRO A 181 -4.25 11.08 -6.71
CA PRO A 181 -4.84 11.99 -5.75
C PRO A 181 -3.76 12.55 -4.82
N GLU A 182 -3.97 13.77 -4.34
CA GLU A 182 -3.19 14.31 -3.24
C GLU A 182 -3.58 13.55 -1.95
N PRO A 183 -2.62 12.95 -1.23
CA PRO A 183 -2.94 12.22 -0.01
C PRO A 183 -3.02 13.16 1.19
N ASP A 184 -3.99 12.96 2.07
CA ASP A 184 -4.06 13.65 3.36
C ASP A 184 -2.90 13.21 4.26
N LEU A 185 -2.55 11.93 4.23
CA LEU A 185 -1.44 11.34 4.98
C LEU A 185 -0.71 10.25 4.19
N SER A 186 0.55 10.01 4.55
CA SER A 186 1.35 8.90 4.04
C SER A 186 1.62 7.86 5.13
N VAL A 187 1.59 6.59 4.73
CA VAL A 187 2.00 5.44 5.54
C VAL A 187 3.15 4.73 4.86
N ARG A 188 4.27 4.59 5.56
CA ARG A 188 5.40 3.75 5.12
C ARG A 188 5.34 2.42 5.84
N MET A 189 5.26 1.34 5.07
CA MET A 189 5.47 -0.03 5.55
C MET A 189 6.95 -0.37 5.44
N THR A 190 7.51 -0.86 6.52
CA THR A 190 8.85 -1.44 6.61
C THR A 190 8.72 -2.91 6.99
N ASP A 191 9.82 -3.65 7.14
CA ASP A 191 9.71 -5.10 7.37
C ASP A 191 9.08 -5.53 8.70
N ASP A 192 9.06 -4.62 9.67
CA ASP A 192 8.57 -4.86 11.02
C ASP A 192 7.57 -3.81 11.52
N ALA A 193 7.35 -2.70 10.81
CA ALA A 193 6.56 -1.60 11.33
C ALA A 193 5.90 -0.69 10.29
N TYR A 194 4.95 0.11 10.78
CA TYR A 194 4.32 1.21 10.08
C TYR A 194 4.85 2.56 10.57
N ARG A 195 4.98 3.54 9.67
CA ARG A 195 5.29 4.94 9.99
C ARG A 195 4.28 5.86 9.32
N PHE A 196 3.52 6.59 10.12
CA PHE A 196 2.52 7.56 9.65
C PHE A 196 3.14 8.96 9.61
N SER A 197 2.78 9.76 8.61
CA SER A 197 3.21 11.16 8.50
C SER A 197 2.46 12.11 9.46
N GLY A 198 1.40 11.62 10.10
CA GLY A 198 0.54 12.39 11.01
C GLY A 198 -0.48 11.48 11.70
N SER A 199 -1.44 12.09 12.37
CA SER A 199 -2.53 11.39 13.07
C SER A 199 -3.79 11.35 12.22
N LEU A 200 -4.51 10.24 12.27
CA LEU A 200 -5.82 10.10 11.63
C LEU A 200 -6.92 10.76 12.47
N THR A 201 -7.85 11.44 11.79
CA THR A 201 -9.01 12.12 12.40
C THR A 201 -10.31 11.51 11.90
N PRO A 202 -11.47 11.79 12.53
CA PRO A 202 -12.76 11.43 11.95
C PRO A 202 -12.94 12.05 10.55
N GLY A 203 -13.65 11.35 9.69
CA GLY A 203 -13.98 11.81 8.33
C GLY A 203 -13.33 10.99 7.23
N HIS A 204 -13.46 11.50 6.00
CA HIS A 204 -12.88 10.91 4.78
C HIS A 204 -11.39 11.25 4.68
N HIS A 205 -10.59 10.27 4.27
CA HIS A 205 -9.15 10.40 4.04
C HIS A 205 -8.72 9.61 2.81
N VAL A 206 -7.72 10.14 2.10
CA VAL A 206 -6.91 9.44 1.12
C VAL A 206 -5.52 9.20 1.71
N LEU A 207 -5.20 7.94 1.97
CA LEU A 207 -3.90 7.55 2.53
C LEU A 207 -2.98 7.02 1.43
N ARG A 208 -1.80 7.60 1.25
CA ARG A 208 -0.75 7.02 0.40
C ARG A 208 0.04 5.97 1.19
N ILE A 209 -0.14 4.70 0.85
CA ILE A 209 0.51 3.58 1.53
C ILE A 209 1.61 3.04 0.62
N ALA A 210 2.84 2.96 1.12
CA ALA A 210 4.01 2.57 0.34
C ALA A 210 4.87 1.55 1.07
N ASN A 211 5.31 0.52 0.34
CA ASN A 211 6.18 -0.52 0.85
C ASN A 211 7.66 -0.16 0.63
N TYR A 212 8.37 0.08 1.73
CA TYR A 212 9.81 0.33 1.79
C TYR A 212 10.60 -0.85 2.37
N GLY A 213 9.94 -1.95 2.70
CA GLY A 213 10.57 -3.19 3.16
C GLY A 213 11.12 -4.04 2.01
N PHE A 214 11.82 -5.12 2.36
CA PHE A 214 12.33 -6.11 1.42
C PHE A 214 11.31 -7.23 1.10
N HIS A 215 10.21 -7.29 1.84
CA HIS A 215 9.16 -8.29 1.66
C HIS A 215 7.83 -7.67 1.22
N GLU A 216 6.92 -8.50 0.71
CA GLU A 216 5.51 -8.11 0.57
C GLU A 216 4.93 -7.75 1.95
N HIS A 217 4.13 -6.68 1.99
CA HIS A 217 3.42 -6.26 3.19
C HIS A 217 1.97 -5.90 2.92
N ASP A 218 1.17 -6.04 3.97
CA ASP A 218 -0.20 -5.57 4.05
C ASP A 218 -0.27 -4.32 4.92
N PHE A 219 -1.10 -3.36 4.50
CA PHE A 219 -1.76 -2.43 5.39
C PHE A 219 -3.24 -2.83 5.44
N GLU A 220 -3.58 -3.78 6.32
CA GLU A 220 -4.97 -4.13 6.60
C GLU A 220 -5.44 -3.28 7.78
N LEU A 221 -6.55 -2.55 7.64
CA LEU A 221 -7.07 -1.66 8.67
C LEU A 221 -8.29 -2.32 9.33
N VAL A 222 -8.22 -2.48 10.64
CA VAL A 222 -9.31 -3.03 11.45
C VAL A 222 -9.71 -2.06 12.54
N ARG A 223 -11.01 -1.93 12.81
CA ARG A 223 -11.55 -1.23 13.97
C ARG A 223 -11.73 -2.22 15.11
N LEU A 224 -11.25 -1.89 16.30
CA LEU A 224 -11.49 -2.66 17.51
C LEU A 224 -12.95 -2.48 17.95
N LEU A 225 -13.62 -3.59 18.25
CA LEU A 225 -14.98 -3.55 18.81
C LEU A 225 -14.93 -3.14 20.30
N ASP A 226 -16.04 -2.59 20.79
CA ASP A 226 -16.13 -2.14 22.18
C ASP A 226 -15.84 -3.28 23.17
N GLY A 227 -15.08 -2.96 24.22
CA GLY A 227 -14.68 -3.92 25.25
C GLY A 227 -13.53 -4.86 24.85
N HIS A 228 -13.07 -4.83 23.60
CA HIS A 228 -11.94 -5.63 23.15
C HIS A 228 -10.60 -4.91 23.25
N THR A 229 -9.51 -5.69 23.23
CA THR A 229 -8.13 -5.17 23.32
C THR A 229 -7.31 -5.44 22.06
N PRO A 230 -6.26 -4.64 21.78
CA PRO A 230 -5.31 -4.94 20.71
C PRO A 230 -4.65 -6.33 20.81
N ALA A 231 -4.44 -6.83 22.04
CA ALA A 231 -3.85 -8.15 22.26
C ALA A 231 -4.81 -9.28 21.84
N GLU A 232 -6.09 -9.15 22.15
CA GLU A 232 -7.14 -10.08 21.69
C GLU A 232 -7.25 -10.06 20.16
N ALA A 233 -7.25 -8.86 19.56
CA ALA A 233 -7.28 -8.71 18.10
C ALA A 233 -6.06 -9.37 17.44
N ARG A 234 -4.85 -9.12 17.96
CA ARG A 234 -3.62 -9.78 17.47
C ARG A 234 -3.74 -11.30 17.57
N SER A 235 -4.17 -11.83 18.71
CA SER A 235 -4.31 -13.27 18.92
C SER A 235 -5.34 -13.87 17.96
N TRP A 236 -6.46 -13.20 17.72
CA TRP A 236 -7.50 -13.68 16.83
C TRP A 236 -7.06 -13.65 15.36
N LEU A 237 -6.43 -12.55 14.91
CA LEU A 237 -5.88 -12.40 13.56
C LEU A 237 -4.75 -13.41 13.29
N GLY A 238 -3.84 -13.56 14.24
CA GLY A 238 -2.73 -14.52 14.18
C GLY A 238 -3.21 -15.98 14.24
N GLY A 239 -4.30 -16.24 14.98
CA GLY A 239 -4.93 -17.54 15.14
C GLY A 239 -5.87 -17.95 14.01
N GLY A 240 -5.80 -17.32 12.84
CA GLY A 240 -6.61 -17.70 11.68
C GLY A 240 -8.08 -17.29 11.75
N MET A 241 -8.42 -16.29 12.58
CA MET A 241 -9.72 -15.60 12.58
C MET A 241 -10.91 -16.52 12.91
N GLN A 242 -10.77 -17.34 13.96
CA GLN A 242 -11.78 -18.30 14.38
C GLN A 242 -12.52 -17.83 15.64
N GLY A 243 -13.81 -18.17 15.73
CA GLY A 243 -14.67 -17.70 16.82
C GLY A 243 -15.15 -16.26 16.63
N PRO A 244 -15.74 -15.65 17.66
CA PRO A 244 -16.21 -14.26 17.62
C PRO A 244 -15.07 -13.30 17.27
N ALA A 245 -15.31 -12.39 16.33
CA ALA A 245 -14.31 -11.41 15.92
C ALA A 245 -14.26 -10.26 16.95
N PRO A 246 -13.07 -9.90 17.48
CA PRO A 246 -12.90 -8.73 18.34
C PRO A 246 -12.77 -7.41 17.55
N VAL A 247 -12.81 -7.50 16.21
CA VAL A 247 -12.59 -6.37 15.29
C VAL A 247 -13.60 -6.39 14.14
N LYS A 248 -13.83 -5.21 13.54
CA LYS A 248 -14.46 -5.03 12.23
C LYS A 248 -13.38 -4.69 11.21
N PHE A 249 -13.35 -5.38 10.07
CA PHE A 249 -12.51 -4.99 8.92
C PHE A 249 -13.10 -3.77 8.22
N VAL A 250 -12.27 -2.78 7.89
CA VAL A 250 -12.72 -1.51 7.29
C VAL A 250 -12.02 -1.16 5.98
N GLY A 251 -11.25 -2.09 5.42
CA GLY A 251 -10.48 -1.93 4.20
C GLY A 251 -8.97 -1.93 4.44
N GLY A 252 -8.23 -1.52 3.43
CA GLY A 252 -6.78 -1.55 3.48
C GLY A 252 -6.17 -1.60 2.09
N LEU A 253 -4.84 -1.67 2.04
CA LEU A 253 -4.08 -1.98 0.85
C LEU A 253 -3.18 -3.18 1.16
N VAL A 254 -3.50 -4.34 0.58
CA VAL A 254 -2.85 -5.61 0.91
C VAL A 254 -2.08 -6.18 -0.28
N ALA A 255 -1.13 -7.09 -0.02
CA ALA A 255 -0.24 -7.69 -0.99
C ALA A 255 0.50 -6.65 -1.84
N VAL A 256 1.24 -5.77 -1.16
CA VAL A 256 2.05 -4.73 -1.83
C VAL A 256 3.50 -5.22 -1.89
N SER A 257 4.00 -5.50 -3.10
CA SER A 257 5.40 -5.86 -3.32
C SER A 257 6.38 -4.71 -2.96
N PRO A 258 7.66 -5.03 -2.66
CA PRO A 258 8.68 -4.04 -2.37
C PRO A 258 8.77 -2.90 -3.39
N GLY A 259 8.88 -1.67 -2.91
CA GLY A 259 9.00 -0.46 -3.74
C GLY A 259 7.70 0.03 -4.37
N LEU A 260 6.58 -0.67 -4.17
CA LEU A 260 5.28 -0.26 -4.69
C LEU A 260 4.47 0.53 -3.67
N ALA A 261 3.46 1.23 -4.18
CA ALA A 261 2.55 2.05 -3.40
C ALA A 261 1.16 2.06 -4.02
N GLY A 262 0.17 2.40 -3.20
CA GLY A 262 -1.20 2.68 -3.61
C GLY A 262 -1.84 3.72 -2.70
N TYR A 263 -3.09 4.03 -2.98
CA TYR A 263 -3.89 4.96 -2.20
C TYR A 263 -5.10 4.22 -1.65
N LEU A 264 -5.36 4.36 -0.36
CA LEU A 264 -6.57 3.88 0.29
C LEU A 264 -7.54 5.04 0.46
N ASP A 265 -8.75 4.88 -0.03
CA ASP A 265 -9.87 5.79 0.18
C ASP A 265 -10.71 5.25 1.35
N VAL A 266 -10.74 5.97 2.48
CA VAL A 266 -11.33 5.45 3.72
C VAL A 266 -12.08 6.54 4.49
N THR A 267 -13.22 6.18 5.06
CA THR A 267 -13.93 7.02 6.03
C THR A 267 -13.74 6.44 7.43
N LEU A 268 -13.28 7.28 8.36
CA LEU A 268 -12.98 6.89 9.73
C LEU A 268 -13.97 7.53 10.71
N GLU A 269 -14.49 6.71 11.61
CA GLU A 269 -15.24 7.17 12.78
C GLU A 269 -14.28 7.30 13.97
N PRO A 270 -14.63 8.06 15.01
CA PRO A 270 -13.93 7.99 16.29
C PRO A 270 -13.82 6.55 16.79
N GLY A 271 -12.63 6.18 17.28
CA GLY A 271 -12.41 4.84 17.80
C GLY A 271 -10.95 4.39 17.82
N HIS A 272 -10.77 3.12 18.17
CA HIS A 272 -9.49 2.44 18.19
C HIS A 272 -9.36 1.55 16.97
N TYR A 273 -8.27 1.70 16.24
CA TYR A 273 -7.97 0.94 15.04
C TYR A 273 -6.60 0.28 15.17
N LEU A 274 -6.39 -0.79 14.41
CA LEU A 274 -5.08 -1.39 14.20
C LEU A 274 -4.79 -1.42 12.70
N ALA A 275 -3.58 -1.02 12.31
CA ALA A 275 -2.99 -1.44 11.05
C ALA A 275 -2.22 -2.75 11.30
N VAL A 276 -2.47 -3.77 10.48
CA VAL A 276 -1.89 -5.11 10.67
C VAL A 276 -1.35 -5.70 9.37
N CYS A 277 -0.30 -6.52 9.49
CA CYS A 277 0.24 -7.25 8.36
C CYS A 277 -0.13 -8.74 8.45
N LEU A 278 -0.94 -9.23 7.50
CA LEU A 278 -1.39 -10.62 7.48
C LEU A 278 -0.56 -11.52 6.55
N VAL A 279 0.48 -10.97 5.93
CA VAL A 279 1.43 -11.72 5.10
C VAL A 279 2.13 -12.78 5.96
N PRO A 280 2.08 -14.06 5.57
CA PRO A 280 2.83 -15.14 6.19
C PRO A 280 4.35 -14.91 6.09
N ALA A 281 5.08 -15.10 7.18
CA ALA A 281 6.53 -14.89 7.21
C ALA A 281 7.26 -16.00 8.00
N GLY A 282 8.57 -16.15 7.74
CA GLY A 282 9.41 -17.10 8.45
C GLY A 282 9.16 -18.57 8.07
N ALA A 283 9.87 -19.48 8.76
CA ALA A 283 9.78 -20.92 8.52
C ALA A 283 8.45 -21.53 8.99
N ASP A 284 7.87 -20.97 10.05
CA ASP A 284 6.57 -21.40 10.61
C ASP A 284 5.36 -20.78 9.91
N ARG A 285 5.59 -19.80 9.01
CA ARG A 285 4.59 -19.14 8.16
C ARG A 285 3.48 -18.45 8.92
N ARG A 286 3.74 -18.10 10.17
CA ARG A 286 2.81 -17.28 10.93
C ARG A 286 2.73 -15.89 10.30
N PRO A 287 1.55 -15.24 10.34
CA PRO A 287 1.40 -13.91 9.80
C PRO A 287 2.24 -12.91 10.59
N ARG A 288 2.74 -11.86 9.92
CA ARG A 288 3.60 -10.83 10.55
C ARG A 288 2.93 -10.12 11.74
N VAL A 289 1.61 -10.06 11.81
CA VAL A 289 0.87 -9.57 13.00
C VAL A 289 1.17 -10.41 14.25
N ASP A 290 1.32 -11.73 14.12
CA ASP A 290 1.73 -12.62 15.22
C ASP A 290 3.19 -12.38 15.61
N GLN A 291 4.00 -11.86 14.69
CA GLN A 291 5.40 -11.48 14.91
C GLN A 291 5.57 -10.03 15.40
N GLY A 292 4.47 -9.30 15.59
CA GLY A 292 4.47 -7.94 16.17
C GLY A 292 4.36 -6.80 15.16
N MET A 293 4.23 -7.08 13.85
CA MET A 293 4.00 -6.05 12.84
C MET A 293 2.55 -5.57 12.88
N LEU A 294 2.28 -4.66 13.82
CA LEU A 294 1.01 -3.97 13.99
C LEU A 294 1.24 -2.55 14.51
N ALA A 295 0.30 -1.64 14.25
CA ALA A 295 0.29 -0.31 14.84
C ALA A 295 -1.09 0.01 15.40
N SER A 296 -1.14 0.46 16.66
CA SER A 296 -2.36 1.01 17.27
C SER A 296 -2.58 2.44 16.81
N ILE A 297 -3.81 2.74 16.38
CA ILE A 297 -4.24 4.02 15.86
C ILE A 297 -5.42 4.48 16.71
N ARG A 298 -5.37 5.72 17.18
CA ARG A 298 -6.50 6.36 17.86
C ARG A 298 -7.06 7.45 16.95
N VAL A 299 -8.33 7.30 16.58
CA VAL A 299 -9.10 8.36 15.92
C VAL A 299 -9.91 9.06 17.01
N PRO A 300 -9.63 10.34 17.32
CA PRO A 300 -10.28 11.05 18.43
C PRO A 300 -11.76 11.34 18.15
N LEU A 301 -12.51 11.74 19.17
CA LEU A 301 -13.85 12.30 18.96
C LEU A 301 -13.73 13.62 18.17
N ALA A 302 -14.75 13.92 17.35
CA ALA A 302 -14.81 15.18 16.63
C ALA A 302 -14.91 16.34 17.65
N GLY A 303 -13.83 17.13 17.78
CA GLY A 303 -13.69 18.20 18.77
C GLY A 303 -12.46 18.09 19.66
N ASP A 304 -11.90 16.88 19.81
CA ASP A 304 -10.68 16.62 20.59
C ASP A 304 -9.41 16.67 19.72
N VAL A 305 -9.52 17.08 18.46
CA VAL A 305 -8.35 17.26 17.58
C VAL A 305 -7.54 18.41 18.16
N PRO A 306 -6.29 18.19 18.61
CA PRO A 306 -5.46 19.28 19.11
C PRO A 306 -5.29 20.31 17.99
N ALA A 307 -5.71 21.54 18.24
CA ALA A 307 -5.47 22.65 17.34
C ALA A 307 -3.96 22.91 17.27
N ASN A 308 -3.26 22.24 16.35
CA ASN A 308 -1.88 22.59 16.06
C ASN A 308 -1.86 23.83 15.15
N GLY A 309 -1.61 24.98 15.77
CA GLY A 309 -0.93 26.11 15.13
C GLY A 309 0.61 25.94 15.16
N PRO A 310 1.41 26.95 14.72
CA PRO A 310 1.02 28.25 14.18
C PRO A 310 1.23 28.39 12.66
N ARG A 311 0.73 29.53 12.17
CA ARG A 311 0.70 30.05 10.78
C ARG A 311 2.06 30.06 10.07
#